data_AF-A0A7V1BPY7-F1
#
_entry.id   AF-A0A7V1BPY7-F1
#
_cell.length_a   1.000
_cell.length_b   1.000
_cell.length_c   1.000
_cell.angle_alpha   90.00
_cell.angle_beta   90.00
_cell.angle_gamma   90.00
#
_symmetry.space_group_name_H-M   'P 1'
#
loop_
_entity.id
_entity.type
_entity.pdbx_description
1 polymer ?
#
loop_
_entity_poly.entity_id
_entity_poly.type
_entity_poly.pdbx_seq_one_letter_code
_entity_poly.pdbx_strand_id
1 'polypeptide(L)'
;MLIVNDVQDIDYLQGRIDKVKWFIQMGEQALKKTPTDRAVLISHRCMQLHLQNLELEIQSLCPVVQPQPQTLSLGSMSEVA
;
A
#
# COMPACT_ATOMS: atom_id res chain seq x y z
N MET A 1 -12.57 -13.60 -5.31
CA MET A 1 -13.85 -12.88 -5.48
C MET A 1 -13.86 -11.81 -4.40
N LEU A 2 -13.61 -10.55 -4.76
CA LEU A 2 -13.73 -9.46 -3.79
C LEU A 2 -15.21 -9.33 -3.43
N ILE A 3 -15.54 -9.24 -2.13
CA ILE A 3 -16.90 -9.00 -1.69
C ILE A 3 -17.22 -7.55 -2.07
N VAL A 4 -18.47 -7.24 -2.46
CA VAL A 4 -18.88 -5.89 -2.90
C VAL A 4 -18.49 -4.79 -1.89
N ASN A 5 -18.44 -5.13 -0.60
CA ASN A 5 -17.98 -4.25 0.47
C ASN A 5 -16.49 -3.91 0.36
N ASP A 6 -15.63 -4.89 0.02
CA ASP A 6 -14.18 -4.68 -0.11
C ASP A 6 -13.86 -3.69 -1.23
N VAL A 7 -14.63 -3.70 -2.32
CA VAL A 7 -14.44 -2.77 -3.46
C VAL A 7 -14.78 -1.34 -3.06
N GLN A 8 -15.88 -1.13 -2.33
CA GLN A 8 -16.26 0.19 -1.84
C GLN A 8 -15.26 0.72 -0.81
N ASP A 9 -14.73 -0.16 0.05
CA ASP A 9 -13.71 0.19 1.04
C ASP A 9 -12.37 0.56 0.36
N ILE A 10 -11.98 -0.15 -0.70
CA ILE A 10 -10.79 0.19 -1.50
C ILE A 10 -10.95 1.56 -2.18
N ASP A 11 -12.07 1.83 -2.83
CA ASP A 11 -12.32 3.13 -3.49
C ASP A 11 -12.28 4.28 -2.47
N TYR A 12 -12.87 4.07 -1.30
CA TYR A 12 -12.83 5.02 -0.20
C TYR A 12 -11.40 5.28 0.31
N LEU A 13 -10.62 4.21 0.51
CA LEU A 13 -9.21 4.31 0.92
C LEU A 13 -8.36 5.00 -0.14
N GLN A 14 -8.59 4.73 -1.42
CA GLN A 14 -7.89 5.38 -2.52
C GLN A 14 -8.14 6.90 -2.52
N GLY A 15 -9.38 7.33 -2.32
CA GLY A 15 -9.71 8.75 -2.17
C GLY A 15 -9.03 9.42 -0.97
N ARG A 16 -8.80 8.68 0.13
CA ARG A 16 -8.01 9.16 1.27
C ARG A 16 -6.53 9.26 0.94
N ILE A 17 -5.97 8.26 0.25
CA ILE A 17 -4.58 8.26 -0.20
C ILE A 17 -4.28 9.49 -1.06
N ASP A 18 -5.16 9.82 -2.01
CA ASP A 18 -4.95 10.96 -2.91
C ASP A 18 -4.93 12.29 -2.13
N LYS A 19 -5.80 12.44 -1.12
CA LYS A 19 -5.79 13.61 -0.23
C LYS A 19 -4.50 13.68 0.60
N VAL A 20 -4.04 12.57 1.16
CA VAL A 20 -2.80 12.53 1.95
C VAL A 20 -1.58 12.84 1.08
N LYS A 21 -1.51 12.31 -0.14
CA LYS A 21 -0.47 12.65 -1.13
C LYS A 21 -0.42 14.14 -1.42
N TRP A 22 -1.58 14.78 -1.57
CA TRP A 22 -1.65 16.23 -1.72
C TRP A 22 -1.10 16.98 -0.49
N PHE A 23 -1.46 16.56 0.73
CA PHE A 23 -0.91 17.17 1.95
C PHE A 23 0.60 17.00 2.08
N ILE A 24 1.15 15.85 1.70
CA ILE A 24 2.60 15.62 1.67
C ILE A 24 3.26 16.60 0.70
N GLN A 25 2.74 16.73 -0.53
CA GLN A 25 3.26 17.68 -1.52
C GLN A 25 3.22 19.14 -1.00
N MET A 26 2.15 19.54 -0.32
CA MET A 26 2.08 20.87 0.30
C MET A 26 3.10 21.04 1.43
N GLY A 27 3.29 20.00 2.25
CA GLY A 27 4.33 19.98 3.29
C GLY A 27 5.73 20.12 2.71
N GLU A 28 6.05 19.42 1.62
CA GLU A 28 7.33 19.56 0.91
C GLU A 28 7.55 20.99 0.39
N GLN A 29 6.51 21.60 -0.19
CA GLN A 29 6.57 22.98 -0.68
C GLN A 29 6.76 23.98 0.47
N ALA A 30 6.12 23.76 1.62
CA ALA A 30 6.31 24.56 2.81
C ALA A 30 7.75 24.42 3.35
N LEU A 31 8.27 23.20 3.47
CA LEU A 31 9.63 22.94 3.94
C LEU A 31 10.71 23.52 3.02
N LYS A 32 10.46 23.65 1.71
CA LYS A 32 11.37 24.38 0.81
C LYS A 32 11.53 25.85 1.19
N LYS A 33 10.49 26.47 1.77
CA LYS A 33 10.50 27.87 2.22
C LYS A 33 10.97 28.00 3.67
N THR A 34 10.60 27.05 4.52
CA THR A 34 10.86 27.05 5.96
C THR A 34 11.39 25.69 6.43
N PRO A 35 12.65 25.34 6.10
CA PRO A 35 13.19 23.98 6.26
C PRO A 35 13.36 23.54 7.71
N THR A 36 13.44 24.49 8.65
CA THR A 36 13.62 24.24 10.08
C THR A 36 12.33 24.43 10.89
N ASP A 37 11.20 24.69 10.23
CA ASP A 37 9.92 24.80 10.91
C ASP A 37 9.52 23.43 11.49
N ARG A 38 9.60 23.32 12.82
CA ARG A 38 9.31 22.10 13.56
C ARG A 38 7.87 21.62 13.36
N ALA A 39 6.90 22.53 13.29
CA ALA A 39 5.50 22.16 13.15
C ALA A 39 5.24 21.57 11.77
N VAL A 40 5.82 22.16 10.72
CA VAL A 40 5.73 21.64 9.35
C VAL A 40 6.46 20.31 9.23
N LEU A 41 7.65 20.17 9.80
CA LEU A 41 8.42 18.90 9.79
C LEU A 41 7.63 17.75 10.45
N ILE A 42 7.07 17.99 11.63
CA ILE A 42 6.27 16.99 12.35
C ILE A 42 5.03 16.62 11.54
N SER A 43 4.27 17.63 11.07
CA SER A 43 3.05 17.41 10.31
C SER A 43 3.32 16.64 9.01
N HIS A 44 4.37 17.01 8.28
CA HIS A 44 4.79 16.33 7.06
C HIS A 44 5.16 14.86 7.34
N ARG A 45 5.94 14.59 8.40
CA ARG A 45 6.30 13.21 8.78
C ARG A 45 5.07 12.39 9.19
N CYS A 46 4.13 12.97 9.92
CA CYS A 46 2.87 12.31 10.28
C CYS A 46 2.05 11.95 9.04
N MET A 47 1.98 12.83 8.03
CA MET A 47 1.27 12.53 6.78
C MET A 47 1.95 11.42 5.98
N GLN A 48 3.29 11.38 5.93
CA GLN A 48 4.02 10.27 5.31
C GLN A 48 3.71 8.92 5.98
N LEU A 49 3.71 8.88 7.31
CA LEU A 49 3.34 7.67 8.06
C LEU A 49 1.86 7.29 7.83
N HIS A 50 0.97 8.29 7.77
CA HIS A 50 -0.43 8.03 7.50
C HIS A 50 -0.64 7.41 6.10
N LEU A 51 0.09 7.88 5.09
CA LEU A 51 0.06 7.30 3.75
C LEU A 51 0.47 5.83 3.76
N GLN A 52 1.57 5.49 4.43
CA GLN A 52 2.05 4.10 4.55
C GLN A 52 0.99 3.19 5.19
N ASN A 53 0.30 3.68 6.23
CA ASN A 53 -0.76 2.91 6.88
C ASN A 53 -1.97 2.67 5.95
N LEU A 54 -2.36 3.67 5.16
CA LEU A 54 -3.46 3.51 4.18
C LEU A 54 -3.09 2.53 3.07
N GLU A 55 -1.84 2.55 2.59
CA GLU A 55 -1.36 1.60 1.58
C GLU A 55 -1.36 0.16 2.10
N LEU A 56 -0.99 -0.06 3.37
CA LEU A 56 -1.09 -1.35 4.03
C LEU A 56 -2.54 -1.81 4.22
N GLU A 57 -3.45 -0.90 4.53
CA GLU A 57 -4.89 -1.18 4.66
C GLU A 57 -5.46 -1.68 3.33
N ILE A 58 -5.14 -1.03 2.20
CA ILE A 58 -5.53 -1.50 0.86
C ILE A 58 -4.91 -2.88 0.56
N GLN A 59 -3.63 -3.09 0.88
CA GLN A 59 -2.99 -4.40 0.67
C GLN A 59 -3.66 -5.52 1.48
N SER A 60 -4.15 -5.21 2.68
CA SER A 60 -4.87 -6.18 3.51
C SER A 60 -6.23 -6.58 2.92
N LEU A 61 -6.90 -5.64 2.22
CA LEU A 61 -8.17 -5.86 1.54
C LEU A 61 -8.02 -6.51 0.17
N CYS A 62 -6.86 -6.35 -0.47
CA CYS A 62 -6.48 -7.03 -1.70
C CYS A 62 -5.46 -8.13 -1.39
N PRO A 63 -5.87 -9.30 -0.85
CA PRO A 63 -4.94 -10.40 -0.69
C PRO A 63 -4.42 -10.77 -2.08
N VAL A 64 -3.16 -10.40 -2.33
CA VAL A 64 -2.41 -10.86 -3.49
C VAL A 64 -2.56 -12.38 -3.49
N VAL A 65 -3.11 -12.92 -4.57
CA VAL A 65 -3.03 -14.35 -4.86
C VAL A 65 -1.54 -14.66 -4.88
N GLN A 66 -0.99 -15.14 -3.75
CA GLN A 66 0.33 -15.70 -3.77
C GLN A 66 0.28 -16.84 -4.79
N PRO A 67 1.16 -16.88 -5.81
CA PRO A 67 1.24 -18.04 -6.65
C PRO A 67 1.53 -19.22 -5.72
N GLN A 68 0.58 -20.16 -5.64
CA GLN A 68 0.82 -21.45 -5.01
C GLN A 68 2.13 -21.99 -5.63
N PRO A 69 3.10 -22.44 -4.83
CA PRO A 69 4.24 -23.15 -5.40
C PRO A 69 3.65 -24.31 -6.19
N GLN A 70 3.79 -24.29 -7.51
CA GLN A 70 3.43 -25.41 -8.35
C GLN A 70 4.26 -26.57 -7.83
N THR A 71 3.59 -27.53 -7.18
CA THR A 71 4.17 -28.81 -6.84
C THR A 71 4.70 -29.38 -8.14
N LEU A 72 6.03 -29.37 -8.29
CA LEU A 72 6.70 -30.10 -9.35
C LEU A 72 6.27 -31.56 -9.20
N SER A 73 5.29 -31.98 -10.00
CA SER A 73 5.00 -33.38 -10.21
C SER A 73 6.24 -33.96 -10.88
N LEU A 74 7.18 -34.49 -10.08
CA LEU A 74 8.20 -35.38 -10.59
C LEU A 74 7.46 -36.54 -11.25
N GLY A 75 7.39 -36.49 -12.57
CA GLY A 75 6.90 -37.59 -13.38
C GLY A 75 7.62 -38.86 -12.96
N SER A 76 6.83 -39.87 -12.62
CA SER A 76 7.26 -41.22 -12.29
C SER A 76 8.39 -41.69 -13.21
N MET A 77 9.57 -41.92 -12.64
CA MET A 77 10.55 -42.81 -13.26
C MET A 77 10.16 -44.26 -12.90
N SER A 78 9.13 -44.76 -13.60
CA SER A 78 9.02 -46.17 -13.98
C SER A 78 9.66 -46.27 -15.37
N GLU A 79 10.56 -47.17 -15.72
CA GLU A 79 10.95 -48.44 -15.13
C GLU A 79 12.37 -48.79 -15.59
N VAL A 80 13.01 -49.61 -14.78
CA VAL A 80 14.16 -50.45 -15.07
C VAL A 80 13.72 -51.61 -15.99
N ALA A 81 14.38 -51.78 -17.15
CA ALA A 81 14.74 -53.08 -17.75
C ALA A 81 15.49 -52.87 -19.08
#